data_AF-A0A544QRJ3-F1
#
_entry.id   AF-A0A544QRJ3-F1
#
_cell.length_a   1.000
_cell.length_b   1.000
_cell.length_c   1.000
_cell.angle_alpha   90.00
_cell.angle_beta   90.00
_cell.angle_gamma   90.00
#
_symmetry.space_group_name_H-M   'P 1'
#
loop_
_entity.id
_entity.type
_entity.pdbx_description
1 polymer ?
#
loop_
_entity_poly.entity_id
_entity_poly.type
_entity_poly.pdbx_seq_one_letter_code
_entity_poly.pdbx_strand_id
1 'polypeptide(L)' 'MSTEMTASDDSEDESVTRTTIKVDDAVWRRVRSEAIREDKKVSEQLEAILREYFEIDADDA' A
#
# COMPACT_ATOMS: atom_id res chain seq x y z
N MET A 1 -8.72 -27.12 -2.80
CA MET A 1 -8.72 -25.98 -3.73
C MET A 1 -7.54 -25.11 -3.31
N SER A 2 -6.43 -25.24 -4.03
CA SER A 2 -5.17 -24.57 -3.68
C SER A 2 -5.24 -23.13 -4.16
N THR A 3 -5.15 -22.18 -3.25
CA THR A 3 -5.13 -20.76 -3.58
C THR A 3 -3.77 -20.44 -4.20
N GLU A 4 -3.72 -20.35 -5.53
CA GLU A 4 -2.58 -19.79 -6.26
C GLU A 4 -2.34 -18.37 -5.77
N MET A 5 -1.25 -18.18 -5.05
CA MET A 5 -0.68 -16.86 -4.80
C MET A 5 0.03 -16.47 -6.09
N THR A 6 -0.62 -15.65 -6.91
CA THR A 6 0.03 -15.04 -8.08
C THR A 6 1.19 -14.18 -7.56
N ALA A 7 2.41 -14.67 -7.74
CA ALA A 7 3.61 -13.89 -7.52
C ALA A 7 3.65 -12.88 -8.67
N SER A 8 3.21 -11.65 -8.40
CA SER A 8 3.42 -10.53 -9.30
C SER A 8 4.92 -10.24 -9.33
N ASP A 9 5.50 -10.56 -10.47
CA ASP A 9 6.77 -10.08 -10.99
C ASP A 9 6.81 -8.55 -10.83
N ASP A 10 7.60 -8.07 -9.88
CA ASP A 10 7.75 -6.64 -9.58
C ASP A 10 9.24 -6.44 -9.36
N SER A 11 9.85 -5.85 -10.38
CA SER A 11 11.28 -5.64 -10.57
C SER A 11 11.89 -4.85 -9.41
N GLU A 12 12.89 -5.46 -8.77
CA GLU A 12 14.13 -4.87 -8.24
C GLU A 12 14.08 -3.40 -7.75
N ASP A 13 13.42 -3.16 -6.61
CA ASP A 13 13.78 -2.08 -5.68
C ASP A 13 14.08 -2.71 -4.31
N GLU A 14 15.37 -2.94 -4.04
CA GLU A 14 15.87 -3.69 -2.87
C GLU A 14 15.65 -2.97 -1.51
N SER A 15 15.00 -1.80 -1.50
CA SER A 15 14.75 -0.97 -0.31
C SER A 15 13.29 -0.93 0.17
N VAL A 16 12.36 -1.61 -0.51
CA VAL A 16 10.93 -1.56 -0.15
C VAL A 16 10.59 -2.66 0.86
N THR A 17 10.35 -2.29 2.11
CA THR A 17 9.86 -3.22 3.14
C THR A 17 8.39 -3.55 2.89
N ARG A 18 8.13 -4.73 2.31
CA ARG A 18 6.76 -5.23 2.09
C ARG A 18 6.13 -5.67 3.41
N THR A 19 5.15 -4.90 3.89
CA THR A 19 4.35 -5.24 5.07
C THR A 19 2.90 -5.52 4.69
N THR A 20 2.37 -6.66 5.10
CA THR A 20 0.93 -6.95 4.94
C THR A 20 0.17 -6.54 6.20
N ILE A 21 -0.71 -5.55 6.07
CA ILE A 21 -1.52 -5.01 7.18
C ILE A 21 -2.97 -5.44 6.97
N LYS A 22 -3.60 -5.98 8.01
CA LYS A 22 -5.04 -6.25 8.00
C LYS A 22 -5.79 -4.99 8.38
N VAL A 23 -6.57 -4.46 7.46
CA VAL A 23 -7.45 -3.32 7.66
C VAL A 23 -8.91 -3.77 7.58
N ASP A 24 -9.80 -2.98 8.18
CA ASP A 24 -11.23 -3.21 8.07
C ASP A 24 -11.72 -3.06 6.61
N ASP A 25 -12.73 -3.83 6.23
CA ASP A 25 -13.27 -3.86 4.87
C ASP A 25 -13.86 -2.51 4.43
N ALA A 26 -14.42 -1.74 5.37
CA ALA A 26 -14.89 -0.38 5.11
C ALA A 26 -13.73 0.58 4.82
N VAL A 27 -12.62 0.45 5.55
CA VAL A 27 -11.40 1.26 5.36
C VAL A 27 -10.76 0.91 4.02
N TRP A 28 -10.64 -0.38 3.70
CA TRP A 28 -10.10 -0.85 2.42
C TRP A 28 -10.87 -0.30 1.22
N ARG A 29 -12.21 -0.34 1.25
CA ARG A 29 -13.03 0.24 0.17
C ARG A 29 -12.77 1.72 -0.01
N ARG A 30 -12.61 2.48 1.09
CA ARG A 30 -12.35 3.91 1.04
C ARG A 30 -10.99 4.21 0.40
N VAL A 31 -9.93 3.59 0.91
CA VAL A 31 -8.55 3.77 0.38
C VAL A 31 -8.49 3.34 -1.08
N ARG A 32 -9.09 2.21 -1.44
CA ARG A 32 -9.15 1.74 -2.82
C ARG A 32 -9.89 2.71 -3.74
N SER A 33 -10.99 3.28 -3.28
CA SER A 33 -11.77 4.25 -4.09
C SER A 33 -10.97 5.53 -4.34
N GLU A 34 -10.19 5.97 -3.36
CA GLU A 34 -9.33 7.15 -3.45
C GLU A 34 -8.15 6.91 -4.38
N ALA A 35 -7.47 5.76 -4.24
CA ALA A 35 -6.39 5.34 -5.14
C ALA A 35 -6.85 5.28 -6.61
N ILE A 36 -8.06 4.78 -6.87
CA ILE A 36 -8.64 4.75 -8.23
C ILE A 36 -8.90 6.18 -8.76
N ARG A 37 -9.31 7.12 -7.91
CA ARG A 37 -9.53 8.51 -8.34
C ARG A 37 -8.22 9.22 -8.69
N GLU A 38 -7.15 8.88 -7.99
CA GLU A 38 -5.82 9.47 -8.20
C GLU A 38 -4.98 8.74 -9.25
N ASP A 39 -5.49 7.66 -9.85
CA ASP A 39 -4.77 6.79 -10.80
C ASP A 39 -3.47 6.21 -10.22
N LYS A 40 -3.46 5.87 -8.92
CA LYS A 40 -2.29 5.33 -8.18
C LYS A 40 -2.56 3.93 -7.65
N LYS A 41 -1.49 3.18 -7.31
CA LYS A 41 -1.63 1.89 -6.63
C LYS A 41 -2.19 2.11 -5.22
N VAL A 42 -3.01 1.17 -4.74
CA VAL A 42 -3.57 1.21 -3.37
C VAL A 42 -2.46 1.22 -2.31
N SER A 43 -1.32 0.58 -2.58
CA SER A 43 -0.14 0.60 -1.72
C SER A 43 0.45 2.01 -1.57
N GLU A 44 0.54 2.77 -2.67
CA GLU A 44 1.09 4.13 -2.66
C GLU A 44 0.15 5.09 -1.92
N GLN A 45 -1.17 4.94 -2.13
CA GLN A 45 -2.16 5.72 -1.38
C GLN A 45 -2.13 5.40 0.12
N LEU A 46 -2.03 4.11 0.46
CA LEU A 46 -1.92 3.68 1.86
C LEU A 46 -0.64 4.22 2.51
N GLU A 47 0.48 4.19 1.80
CA GLU A 47 1.75 4.72 2.28
C GLU A 47 1.69 6.24 2.48
N ALA A 48 1.07 6.99 1.57
CA ALA A 48 0.86 8.43 1.73
C ALA A 48 0.05 8.75 3.00
N ILE A 49 -1.05 8.02 3.24
CA ILE A 49 -1.87 8.17 4.44
C ILE A 49 -1.06 7.83 5.71
N LEU A 50 -0.27 6.75 5.67
CA LEU A 50 0.54 6.35 6.82
C LEU A 50 1.65 7.38 7.10
N ARG A 51 2.30 7.90 6.05
CA ARG A 51 3.35 8.92 6.17
C ARG A 51 2.78 10.22 6.75
N GLU A 52 1.61 10.66 6.27
CA GLU A 52 0.90 11.82 6.80
C GLU A 52 0.47 11.61 8.25
N TYR A 53 -0.11 10.45 8.58
CA TYR A 53 -0.62 10.17 9.93
C TYR A 53 0.48 10.08 10.99
N PHE A 54 1.64 9.51 10.64
CA PHE A 54 2.77 9.38 11.55
C PHE A 54 3.74 10.57 11.48
N GLU A 55 3.45 11.59 10.67
CA GLU A 55 4.35 12.73 10.43
C GLU A 55 5.79 12.29 10.12
N ILE A 56 5.93 11.17 9.38
CA ILE A 56 7.25 10.65 9.02
C ILE A 56 7.75 11.49 7.85
N ASP A 57 8.52 12.52 8.17
CA ASP A 57 9.27 13.26 7.16
C ASP A 57 10.27 12.30 6.49
N ALA A 58 10.39 12.41 5.17
CA ALA A 58 11.29 11.58 4.37
C ALA A 58 12.78 11.74 4.73
N ASP A 59 13.10 12.65 5.66
CA ASP A 59 14.44 12.95 6.19
C ASP A 59 14.83 12.05 7.40
N ASP A 60 13.89 11.30 8.00
CA ASP A 60 14.14 10.40 9.15
C ASP A 60 14.31 8.91 8.78
N ALA A 61 14.41 8.59 7.47
CA ALA A 61 14.52 7.21 6.94
C ALA A 61 15.92 6.84 6.43
#